data_AF-A8GAE6-F1
#
_entry.id   AF-A8GAE6-F1
#
_cell.length_a   1.000
_cell.length_b   1.000
_cell.length_c   1.000
_cell.angle_alpha   90.00
_cell.angle_beta   90.00
_cell.angle_gamma   90.00
#
_symmetry.space_group_name_H-M   'P 1'
#
loop_
_entity.id
_entity.type
_entity.pdbx_description
1 polymer ?
#
loop_
_entity_poly.entity_id
_entity_poly.type
_entity_poly.pdbx_seq_one_letter_code
_entity_poly.pdbx_strand_id
1 'polypeptide(L)'
;MTPINKNIGEYDFTAEKSAGMITGTISGEFPDSDASLPLLPFSGTFAAPSVEEAINDITRQFPDIEPAIIDLLRDEMLRAGY
;
A
#
# COMPACT_ATOMS: atom_id res chain seq x y z
N MET A 1 11.60 12.13 8.83
CA MET A 1 10.48 11.90 7.91
C MET A 1 9.21 11.69 8.70
N THR A 2 8.07 12.04 8.13
CA THR A 2 6.77 11.83 8.77
C THR A 2 6.27 10.44 8.40
N PRO A 3 6.01 9.55 9.37
CA PRO A 3 5.38 8.26 9.08
C PRO A 3 4.00 8.50 8.46
N ILE A 4 3.68 7.74 7.43
CA ILE A 4 2.35 7.68 6.85
C ILE A 4 1.56 6.67 7.68
N ASN A 5 0.40 7.07 8.14
CA ASN A 5 -0.62 6.19 8.69
C ASN A 5 -1.96 6.80 8.31
N LYS A 6 -2.49 6.32 7.18
CA LYS A 6 -3.70 6.86 6.59
C LYS A 6 -4.48 5.76 5.89
N ASN A 7 -5.78 5.98 5.80
CA ASN A 7 -6.66 5.19 4.97
C ASN A 7 -6.67 5.79 3.54
N ILE A 8 -6.44 4.94 2.54
CA ILE A 8 -6.41 5.26 1.11
C ILE A 8 -7.49 4.42 0.43
N GLY A 9 -8.63 5.04 0.10
CA GLY A 9 -9.78 4.31 -0.45
C GLY A 9 -10.40 3.38 0.60
N GLU A 10 -10.32 2.06 0.37
CA GLU A 10 -10.76 1.02 1.31
C GLU A 10 -9.57 0.33 2.02
N TYR A 11 -8.35 0.88 1.88
CA TYR A 11 -7.12 0.26 2.34
C TYR A 11 -6.45 1.11 3.44
N ASP A 12 -6.09 0.48 4.55
CA ASP A 12 -5.22 1.08 5.56
C ASP A 12 -3.76 0.93 5.14
N PHE A 13 -3.09 2.08 5.00
CA PHE A 13 -1.71 2.15 4.57
C PHE A 13 -0.82 2.83 5.61
N THR A 14 0.27 2.15 5.93
CA THR A 14 1.34 2.71 6.74
C THR A 14 2.66 2.66 5.98
N ALA A 15 3.47 3.69 6.15
CA ALA A 15 4.83 3.72 5.65
C ALA A 15 5.73 4.52 6.59
N GLU A 16 6.95 4.04 6.79
CA GLU A 16 7.99 4.69 7.56
C GLU A 16 9.32 4.54 6.84
N LYS A 17 10.23 5.52 7.00
CA LYS A 17 11.57 5.43 6.44
C LYS A 17 12.55 5.29 7.58
N SER A 18 13.23 4.15 7.63
CA SER A 18 14.25 3.85 8.63
C SER A 18 15.49 3.29 7.94
N ALA A 19 16.67 3.78 8.32
CA ALA A 19 17.97 3.35 7.78
C ALA A 19 18.08 3.38 6.23
N GLY A 20 17.38 4.31 5.57
CA GLY A 20 17.38 4.43 4.10
C GLY A 20 16.41 3.50 3.38
N MET A 21 15.67 2.67 4.12
CA MET A 21 14.63 1.79 3.61
C MET A 21 13.25 2.35 3.95
N ILE A 22 12.32 2.26 3.00
CA ILE A 22 10.91 2.53 3.18
C ILE A 22 10.25 1.20 3.52
N THR A 23 9.70 1.11 4.73
CA THR A 23 8.97 -0.07 5.20
C THR A 23 7.55 0.33 5.49
N GLY A 24 6.60 -0.57 5.24
CA GLY A 24 5.21 -0.26 5.51
C GLY A 24 4.30 -1.47 5.47
N THR A 25 3.07 -1.26 5.91
CA THR A 25 2.00 -2.23 5.80
C THR A 25 0.88 -1.68 4.93
N ILE A 26 0.32 -2.54 4.09
CA ILE A 26 -0.95 -2.29 3.43
C ILE A 26 -1.93 -3.37 3.86
N SER A 27 -3.13 -2.95 4.23
CA SER A 27 -4.19 -3.84 4.68
C SER A 27 -5.51 -3.35 4.11
N GLY A 28 -6.43 -4.25 3.82
CA GLY A 28 -7.77 -3.87 3.41
C GLY A 28 -8.60 -5.09 3.07
N GLU A 29 -9.71 -4.83 2.41
CA GLU A 29 -10.68 -5.84 2.02
C GLU A 29 -10.72 -5.86 0.49
N PHE A 30 -10.47 -7.02 -0.12
CA PHE A 30 -10.71 -7.14 -1.56
C PHE A 30 -12.21 -7.28 -1.78
N PRO A 31 -12.84 -6.40 -2.59
CA PRO A 31 -14.16 -6.66 -3.10
C PRO A 31 -14.02 -7.79 -4.12
N ASP A 32 -14.17 -9.03 -3.68
CA ASP A 32 -14.22 -10.14 -4.62
C ASP A 32 -15.41 -9.90 -5.56
N SER A 33 -15.17 -10.02 -6.86
CA SER A 33 -16.12 -9.68 -7.94
C SER A 33 -17.37 -10.58 -7.96
N ASP A 34 -17.54 -11.42 -6.94
CA ASP A 34 -18.69 -12.29 -6.72
C ASP A 34 -19.26 -11.99 -5.33
N ALA A 35 -20.46 -11.39 -5.28
CA ALA A 35 -21.18 -10.97 -4.07
C ALA A 35 -21.53 -12.11 -3.07
N SER A 36 -20.98 -13.30 -3.30
CA SER A 36 -21.23 -14.55 -2.58
C SER A 36 -20.03 -15.01 -1.74
N LEU A 37 -18.84 -14.43 -1.94
CA LEU A 37 -17.63 -14.79 -1.19
C LEU A 37 -17.39 -13.80 -0.04
N PRO A 38 -16.98 -14.28 1.15
CA PRO A 38 -16.63 -13.39 2.25
C PRO A 38 -15.45 -12.51 1.83
N LEU A 39 -15.56 -11.19 2.08
CA LEU A 39 -14.46 -10.24 1.91
C LEU A 39 -13.22 -10.82 2.60
N LEU A 40 -12.19 -11.11 1.82
CA LEU A 40 -10.95 -11.66 2.36
C LEU A 40 -10.12 -10.48 2.87
N PRO A 41 -9.89 -10.36 4.19
CA PRO A 41 -8.98 -9.36 4.70
C PRO A 41 -7.59 -9.73 4.23
N PHE A 42 -6.92 -8.79 3.57
CA PHE A 42 -5.52 -8.95 3.23
C PHE A 42 -4.68 -7.99 4.04
N SER A 43 -3.45 -8.43 4.30
CA SER A 43 -2.42 -7.59 4.89
C SER A 43 -1.08 -8.01 4.27
N GLY A 44 -0.29 -7.01 3.85
CA GLY A 44 1.04 -7.20 3.32
C GLY A 44 1.99 -6.21 3.94
N THR A 45 3.26 -6.60 3.97
CA THR A 45 4.37 -5.74 4.33
C THR A 45 5.24 -5.54 3.10
N PHE A 46 5.75 -4.34 2.92
CA PHE A 46 6.75 -4.04 1.89
C PHE A 46 7.97 -3.40 2.53
N ALA A 47 9.12 -3.62 1.91
CA ALA A 47 10.39 -3.02 2.31
C ALA A 47 11.21 -2.73 1.07
N ALA A 48 11.38 -1.46 0.74
CA ALA A 48 12.05 -1.05 -0.47
C ALA A 48 12.89 0.22 -0.25
N PRO A 49 14.01 0.40 -0.96
CA PRO A 49 14.86 1.58 -0.78
C PRO A 49 14.29 2.84 -1.45
N SER A 50 13.26 2.69 -2.30
CA SER A 50 12.63 3.79 -3.06
C SER A 50 11.12 3.60 -3.20
N VAL A 51 10.40 4.70 -3.47
CA VAL A 51 8.94 4.68 -3.68
C VAL A 51 8.57 3.80 -4.87
N GLU A 52 9.33 3.85 -5.97
CA GLU A 52 9.05 3.03 -7.15
C GLU A 52 9.16 1.54 -6.85
N GLU A 53 10.18 1.12 -6.08
CA GLU A 53 10.31 -0.27 -5.67
C GLU A 53 9.25 -0.68 -4.65
N ALA A 54 8.88 0.20 -3.72
CA ALA A 54 7.79 -0.06 -2.78
C ALA A 54 6.47 -0.32 -3.51
N ILE A 55 6.14 0.54 -4.47
CA ILE A 55 4.92 0.42 -5.28
C ILE A 55 4.94 -0.83 -6.15
N ASN A 56 6.09 -1.15 -6.77
CA ASN A 56 6.23 -2.37 -7.56
C ASN A 56 6.06 -3.64 -6.69
N ASP A 57 6.63 -3.64 -5.49
CA ASP A 57 6.47 -4.73 -4.53
C ASP A 57 5.01 -4.90 -4.09
N ILE A 58 4.33 -3.79 -3.74
CA ILE A 58 2.89 -3.79 -3.42
C ILE A 58 2.07 -4.32 -4.59
N THR A 59 2.34 -3.86 -5.82
CA THR A 59 1.60 -4.29 -7.02
C THR A 59 1.81 -5.77 -7.33
N ARG A 60 3.00 -6.32 -7.03
CA ARG A 60 3.30 -7.74 -7.20
C ARG A 60 2.67 -8.61 -6.12
N GLN A 61 2.61 -8.13 -4.88
CA GLN A 61 1.93 -8.82 -3.78
C GLN A 61 0.40 -8.76 -3.92
N PHE A 62 -0.11 -7.67 -4.50
CA PHE A 62 -1.53 -7.36 -4.62
C PHE A 62 -1.87 -6.98 -6.08
N PRO A 63 -1.90 -7.97 -7.00
CA PRO A 63 -2.19 -7.70 -8.41
C PRO A 63 -3.64 -7.23 -8.64
N ASP A 64 -4.53 -7.51 -7.70
CA ASP A 64 -5.95 -7.17 -7.76
C ASP A 64 -6.26 -5.78 -7.16
N ILE A 65 -5.25 -5.07 -6.61
CA ILE A 65 -5.45 -3.70 -6.14
C ILE A 65 -5.77 -2.79 -7.33
N GLU A 66 -6.74 -1.90 -7.14
CA GLU A 66 -7.09 -0.93 -8.16
C GLU A 66 -5.88 -0.01 -8.48
N PRO A 67 -5.57 0.24 -9.77
CA PRO A 67 -4.43 1.09 -10.15
C PRO A 67 -4.57 2.52 -9.62
N ALA A 68 -5.79 3.03 -9.43
CA ALA A 68 -6.03 4.34 -8.84
C ALA A 68 -5.53 4.43 -7.38
N ILE A 69 -5.58 3.32 -6.64
CA ILE A 69 -5.08 3.25 -5.26
C ILE A 69 -3.56 3.26 -5.26
N ILE A 70 -2.94 2.57 -6.21
CA ILE A 70 -1.48 2.61 -6.41
C ILE A 70 -0.99 4.04 -6.68
N ASP A 71 -1.69 4.80 -7.53
CA ASP A 71 -1.36 6.21 -7.79
C ASP A 71 -1.51 7.06 -6.51
N LEU A 72 -2.56 6.85 -5.71
CA LEU A 72 -2.73 7.56 -4.43
C LEU A 72 -1.64 7.22 -3.41
N LEU A 73 -1.26 5.94 -3.30
CA LEU A 73 -0.17 5.48 -2.43
C LEU A 73 1.15 6.13 -2.82
N ARG A 74 1.43 6.18 -4.13
CA ARG A 74 2.61 6.85 -4.66
C ARG A 74 2.62 8.34 -4.34
N ASP A 75 1.52 9.04 -4.57
CA ASP A 75 1.41 10.47 -4.31
C ASP A 75 1.60 10.78 -2.83
N GLU A 76 0.98 10.01 -1.93
CA GLU A 76 1.15 10.19 -0.48
C GLU A 76 2.58 9.92 -0.01
N MET A 77 3.25 8.89 -0.55
CA MET A 77 4.66 8.63 -0.29
C MET A 77 5.54 9.81 -0.74
N LEU A 78 5.34 10.31 -1.97
CA LEU A 78 6.08 11.46 -2.47
C LEU A 78 5.81 12.73 -1.64
N ARG A 79 4.55 12.95 -1.26
CA ARG A 79 4.12 14.10 -0.47
C ARG A 79 4.67 14.10 0.95
N ALA A 80 4.84 12.93 1.55
CA ALA A 80 5.49 12.78 2.86
C ALA A 80 7.02 12.83 2.77
N GLY A 81 7.57 12.96 1.56
CA GLY A 81 8.98 13.24 1.27
C GLY A 81 9.87 11.99 1.21
N TYR A 82 9.27 10.82 0.93
CA TYR A 82 9.95 9.51 0.85
C TYR A 82 10.92 9.37 -0.32
#